data_AF-A0A3A0CM97-F1
#
_entry.id   AF-A0A3A0CM97-F1
#
_cell.length_a   1.000
_cell.length_b   1.000
_cell.length_c   1.000
_cell.angle_alpha   90.00
_cell.angle_beta   90.00
_cell.angle_gamma   90.00
#
_symmetry.space_group_name_H-M   'P 1'
#
loop_
_entity.id
_entity.type
_entity.pdbx_description
1 polymer ?
#
loop_
_entity_poly.entity_id
_entity_poly.type
_entity_poly.pdbx_seq_one_letter_code
_entity_poly.pdbx_strand_id
1 'polypeptide(L)'
;MFDQVVDGTFSFDDEAFYWLCAHARSSAARQELLAAASESSTPIRQLMERPADFRGRPVVVEGVLRSREEYEIRARPELGRLTQLELSVPGSHAIVTIVCMEQPARMPIGLPVRATGYFLKSRMFRTADGQSGAGVVVVTNGMVSVASTSDRTAERSSGVSMASERWVVLAVAVLLVAWLGLRRRVRQSPRLMPAARDARTTSDTVGANDRDFEWMHTSSTDQGAGSSHRASDSASRRPS
;
A
#
# COMPACT_ATOMS: atom_id res chain seq x y z
N MET A 1 -13.09 -21.42 -13.70
CA MET A 1 -14.12 -20.67 -12.93
C MET A 1 -13.61 -19.28 -12.54
N PHE A 2 -12.39 -19.19 -11.98
CA PHE A 2 -11.77 -17.89 -11.65
C PHE A 2 -11.35 -17.05 -12.86
N ASP A 3 -11.44 -17.58 -14.09
CA ASP A 3 -11.07 -16.90 -15.33
C ASP A 3 -11.97 -15.71 -15.67
N GLN A 4 -13.20 -15.68 -15.12
CA GLN A 4 -14.16 -14.59 -15.32
C GLN A 4 -14.09 -13.50 -14.25
N VAL A 5 -13.25 -13.65 -13.23
CA VAL A 5 -13.14 -12.65 -12.15
C VAL A 5 -12.41 -11.41 -12.68
N VAL A 6 -13.06 -10.26 -12.56
CA VAL A 6 -12.50 -8.96 -12.94
C VAL A 6 -11.87 -8.32 -11.71
N ASP A 7 -10.59 -7.98 -11.82
CA ASP A 7 -9.85 -7.23 -10.80
C ASP A 7 -10.18 -5.74 -10.88
N GLY A 8 -10.02 -5.03 -9.75
CA GLY A 8 -10.19 -3.57 -9.70
C GLY A 8 -11.65 -3.11 -9.66
N THR A 9 -12.61 -4.03 -9.51
CA THR A 9 -14.03 -3.66 -9.30
C THR A 9 -14.29 -3.27 -7.85
N PHE A 10 -15.30 -2.43 -7.59
CA PHE A 10 -15.70 -2.05 -6.23
C PHE A 10 -16.47 -3.16 -5.50
N SER A 11 -17.26 -3.94 -6.24
CA SER A 11 -18.03 -5.06 -5.71
C SER A 11 -17.24 -6.37 -5.78
N PHE A 12 -17.47 -7.25 -4.81
CA PHE A 12 -17.06 -8.66 -4.82
C PHE A 12 -18.26 -9.61 -4.82
N ASP A 13 -19.45 -9.10 -5.11
CA ASP A 13 -20.66 -9.89 -5.38
C ASP A 13 -20.56 -10.49 -6.79
N ASP A 14 -19.91 -11.65 -6.90
CA ASP A 14 -19.77 -12.42 -8.13
C ASP A 14 -19.89 -13.93 -7.87
N GLU A 15 -20.07 -14.71 -8.94
CA GLU A 15 -20.26 -16.17 -8.83
C GLU A 15 -19.07 -16.88 -8.18
N ALA A 16 -17.85 -16.39 -8.43
CA ALA A 16 -16.64 -16.95 -7.86
C ALA A 16 -16.56 -16.73 -6.35
N PHE A 17 -17.00 -15.57 -5.85
CA PHE A 17 -17.14 -15.31 -4.42
C PHE A 17 -18.07 -16.33 -3.76
N TYR A 18 -19.26 -16.55 -4.32
CA TYR A 18 -20.23 -17.49 -3.77
C TYR A 18 -19.72 -18.93 -3.76
N TRP A 19 -19.08 -19.35 -4.85
CA TRP A 19 -18.44 -20.65 -4.92
C TRP A 19 -17.35 -20.80 -3.87
N LEU A 20 -16.50 -19.78 -3.70
CA LEU A 20 -15.40 -19.82 -2.74
C LEU A 20 -15.91 -19.85 -1.29
N CYS A 21 -16.99 -19.13 -1.00
CA CYS A 21 -17.70 -19.19 0.28
C CYS A 21 -18.22 -20.60 0.58
N ALA A 22 -18.85 -21.26 -0.40
CA ALA A 22 -19.30 -22.64 -0.26
C ALA A 22 -18.12 -23.62 -0.10
N HIS A 23 -17.07 -23.44 -0.89
CA HIS A 23 -15.86 -24.26 -0.84
C HIS A 23 -15.14 -24.15 0.52
N ALA A 24 -14.97 -22.94 1.04
CA ALA A 24 -14.30 -22.67 2.32
C ALA A 24 -14.98 -23.36 3.51
N ARG A 25 -16.26 -23.73 3.41
CA ARG A 25 -16.99 -24.50 4.43
C ARG A 25 -16.71 -26.01 4.38
N SER A 26 -16.10 -26.51 3.30
CA SER A 26 -15.82 -27.93 3.15
C SER A 26 -14.70 -28.38 4.12
N SER A 27 -14.75 -29.64 4.54
CA SER A 27 -13.72 -30.23 5.39
C SER A 27 -12.35 -30.28 4.70
N ALA A 28 -12.33 -30.50 3.39
CA ALA A 28 -11.11 -30.47 2.57
C ALA A 28 -10.46 -29.08 2.60
N ALA A 29 -11.25 -28.04 2.33
CA ALA A 29 -10.75 -26.66 2.37
C ALA A 29 -10.21 -26.28 3.76
N ARG A 30 -10.90 -26.72 4.82
CA ARG A 30 -10.41 -26.53 6.21
C ARG A 30 -9.04 -27.16 6.43
N GLN A 31 -8.77 -28.34 5.89
CA GLN A 31 -7.46 -28.99 6.01
C GLN A 31 -6.37 -28.24 5.23
N GLU A 32 -6.68 -27.78 4.02
CA GLU A 32 -5.76 -26.97 3.21
C GLU A 32 -5.38 -25.65 3.92
N LEU A 33 -6.37 -24.95 4.48
CA LEU A 33 -6.13 -23.72 5.23
C LEU A 33 -5.31 -23.98 6.51
N LEU A 34 -5.53 -25.12 7.19
CA LEU A 34 -4.71 -25.53 8.34
C LEU A 34 -3.26 -25.79 7.96
N ALA A 35 -3.01 -26.44 6.82
CA ALA A 35 -1.66 -26.65 6.33
C ALA A 35 -0.97 -25.31 6.00
N ALA A 36 -1.68 -24.42 5.30
CA ALA A 36 -1.17 -23.11 4.90
C ALA A 36 -0.94 -22.15 6.09
N ALA A 37 -1.65 -22.31 7.21
CA ALA A 37 -1.55 -21.38 8.35
C ALA A 37 -0.15 -21.30 8.97
N SER A 38 0.68 -22.34 8.78
CA SER A 38 2.06 -22.39 9.25
C SER A 38 3.06 -21.76 8.25
N GLU A 39 2.63 -21.42 7.04
CA GLU A 39 3.46 -20.78 6.03
C GLU A 39 3.67 -19.29 6.35
N SER A 40 4.72 -18.69 5.77
CA SER A 40 4.99 -17.26 5.88
C SER A 40 3.87 -16.40 5.29
N SER A 41 3.68 -15.21 5.85
CA SER A 41 2.74 -14.22 5.31
C SER A 41 3.02 -13.95 3.82
N THR A 42 1.98 -14.04 3.00
CA THR A 42 2.02 -13.70 1.59
C THR A 42 2.06 -12.19 1.44
N PRO A 43 3.10 -11.60 0.80
CA PRO A 43 3.20 -10.16 0.65
C PRO A 43 2.01 -9.60 -0.13
N ILE A 44 1.29 -8.64 0.46
CA ILE A 44 0.10 -8.02 -0.16
C ILE A 44 0.42 -7.43 -1.53
N ARG A 45 1.63 -6.89 -1.69
CA ARG A 45 2.12 -6.39 -2.98
C ARG A 45 2.07 -7.46 -4.08
N GLN A 46 2.45 -8.70 -3.79
CA GLN A 46 2.42 -9.80 -4.76
C GLN A 46 0.98 -10.15 -5.15
N LEU A 47 0.07 -10.19 -4.17
CA LEU A 47 -1.35 -10.43 -4.43
C LEU A 47 -1.97 -9.38 -5.35
N MET A 48 -1.51 -8.13 -5.25
CA MET A 48 -1.98 -7.02 -6.08
C MET A 48 -1.32 -6.98 -7.48
N GLU A 49 -0.02 -7.28 -7.57
CA GLU A 49 0.71 -7.25 -8.85
C GLU A 49 0.41 -8.47 -9.72
N ARG A 50 0.10 -9.63 -9.11
CA ARG A 50 -0.09 -10.91 -9.80
C ARG A 50 -1.34 -11.66 -9.33
N PRO A 51 -2.53 -11.03 -9.33
CA PRO A 51 -3.73 -11.60 -8.72
C PRO A 51 -4.09 -12.98 -9.31
N ALA A 52 -3.93 -13.17 -10.62
CA ALA A 52 -4.21 -14.42 -11.31
C ALA A 52 -3.48 -15.64 -10.72
N ASP A 53 -2.25 -15.45 -10.22
CA ASP A 53 -1.42 -16.56 -9.69
C ASP A 53 -1.87 -17.05 -8.32
N PHE A 54 -2.74 -16.28 -7.65
CA PHE A 54 -3.23 -16.55 -6.30
C PHE A 54 -4.73 -16.86 -6.24
N ARG A 55 -5.50 -16.63 -7.32
CA ARG A 55 -6.96 -16.85 -7.30
C ARG A 55 -7.31 -18.29 -6.90
N GLY A 56 -8.16 -18.43 -5.89
CA GLY A 56 -8.59 -19.71 -5.34
C GLY A 56 -7.50 -20.48 -4.60
N ARG A 57 -6.32 -19.89 -4.35
CA ARG A 57 -5.24 -20.52 -3.58
C ARG A 57 -5.25 -20.03 -2.13
N PRO A 58 -4.85 -20.91 -1.18
CA PRO A 58 -4.67 -20.48 0.20
C PRO A 58 -3.52 -19.47 0.28
N VAL A 59 -3.76 -18.40 1.01
CA VAL A 59 -2.81 -17.33 1.30
C VAL A 59 -2.88 -16.98 2.78
N VAL A 60 -1.75 -16.56 3.33
CA VAL A 60 -1.65 -16.04 4.69
C VAL A 60 -1.47 -14.53 4.57
N VAL A 61 -2.28 -13.75 5.28
CA VAL A 61 -2.18 -12.29 5.25
C VAL A 61 -2.13 -11.74 6.66
N GLU A 62 -1.34 -10.68 6.83
CA GLU A 62 -1.21 -9.98 8.10
C GLU A 62 -1.60 -8.51 7.95
N GLY A 63 -2.18 -7.97 9.02
CA GLY A 63 -2.54 -6.56 9.08
C GLY A 63 -2.98 -6.15 10.47
N VAL A 64 -3.51 -4.95 10.57
CA VAL A 64 -4.09 -4.40 11.81
C VAL A 64 -5.59 -4.27 11.61
N LEU A 65 -6.39 -4.86 12.51
CA LEU A 65 -7.84 -4.84 12.41
C LEU A 65 -8.38 -3.41 12.49
N ARG A 66 -9.21 -3.00 11.52
CA ARG A 66 -9.80 -1.65 11.42
C ARG A 66 -11.30 -1.66 11.66
N SER A 67 -11.99 -2.62 11.08
CA SER A 67 -13.44 -2.74 11.17
C SER A 67 -13.85 -4.21 11.20
N ARG A 68 -15.04 -4.44 11.77
CA ARG A 68 -15.72 -5.74 11.80
C ARG A 68 -17.20 -5.48 11.55
N GLU A 69 -17.75 -6.15 10.54
CA GLU A 69 -19.16 -6.04 10.17
C GLU A 69 -19.74 -7.44 9.97
N GLU A 70 -20.96 -7.65 10.45
CA GLU A 70 -21.71 -8.89 10.21
C GLU A 70 -22.84 -8.60 9.24
N TYR A 71 -22.98 -9.43 8.22
CA TYR A 71 -23.99 -9.24 7.17
C TYR A 71 -24.52 -10.58 6.65
N GLU A 72 -25.66 -10.52 5.99
CA GLU A 72 -26.32 -11.66 5.36
C GLU A 72 -26.64 -11.31 3.91
N ILE A 73 -26.44 -12.26 3.01
CA ILE A 73 -26.70 -12.07 1.59
C ILE A 73 -28.10 -12.58 1.31
N ARG A 74 -29.06 -11.65 1.20
CA ARG A 74 -30.49 -12.00 1.04
C ARG A 74 -30.77 -12.93 -0.14
N ALA A 75 -29.99 -12.81 -1.22
CA ALA A 75 -30.12 -13.65 -2.41
C ALA A 75 -29.54 -15.06 -2.25
N ARG A 76 -28.75 -15.31 -1.19
CA ARG A 76 -28.02 -16.56 -0.92
C ARG A 76 -28.11 -16.95 0.57
N PRO A 77 -29.33 -17.20 1.10
CA PRO A 77 -29.53 -17.50 2.52
C PRO A 77 -28.79 -18.77 3.00
N GLU A 78 -28.46 -19.69 2.09
CA GLU A 78 -27.65 -20.89 2.35
C GLU A 78 -26.24 -20.56 2.88
N LEU A 79 -25.73 -19.36 2.58
CA LEU A 79 -24.45 -18.88 3.10
C LEU A 79 -24.56 -18.38 4.55
N GLY A 80 -25.76 -18.23 5.10
CA GLY A 80 -25.97 -17.76 6.46
C GLY A 80 -25.34 -16.39 6.72
N ARG A 81 -24.98 -16.15 7.98
CA ARG A 81 -24.33 -14.91 8.41
C ARG A 81 -22.83 -14.95 8.15
N LEU A 82 -22.32 -13.91 7.51
CA LEU A 82 -20.90 -13.73 7.22
C LEU A 82 -20.33 -12.64 8.13
N THR A 83 -19.04 -12.73 8.44
CA THR A 83 -18.31 -11.65 9.12
C THR A 83 -17.25 -11.08 8.19
N GLN A 84 -17.34 -9.79 7.87
CA GLN A 84 -16.29 -9.05 7.19
C GLN A 84 -15.34 -8.43 8.21
N LEU A 85 -14.04 -8.61 8.00
CA LEU A 85 -12.99 -7.89 8.70
C LEU A 85 -12.22 -7.05 7.68
N GLU A 86 -11.86 -5.84 8.05
CA GLU A 86 -10.91 -5.04 7.25
C GLU A 86 -9.63 -4.85 8.02
N LEU A 87 -8.51 -5.18 7.37
CA LEU A 87 -7.18 -5.02 7.92
C LEU A 87 -6.45 -3.92 7.16
N SER A 88 -5.82 -3.01 7.88
CA SER A 88 -4.83 -2.10 7.30
C SER A 88 -3.45 -2.76 7.28
N VAL A 89 -2.71 -2.57 6.20
CA VAL A 89 -1.36 -3.13 6.04
C VAL A 89 -0.32 -2.09 6.47
N PRO A 90 0.52 -2.35 7.48
CA PRO A 90 1.55 -1.39 7.90
C PRO A 90 2.47 -1.00 6.73
N GLY A 91 2.68 0.31 6.53
CA GLY A 91 3.54 0.82 5.45
C GLY A 91 2.92 0.77 4.05
N SER A 92 1.64 0.44 3.92
CA SER A 92 0.90 0.45 2.66
C SER A 92 -0.45 1.13 2.82
N HIS A 93 -0.97 1.70 1.74
CA HIS A 93 -2.35 2.21 1.66
C HIS A 93 -3.36 1.09 1.32
N ALA A 94 -2.89 -0.14 1.15
CA ALA A 94 -3.74 -1.27 0.83
C ALA A 94 -4.62 -1.70 2.02
N ILE A 95 -5.84 -2.11 1.71
CA ILE A 95 -6.77 -2.74 2.65
C ILE A 95 -6.93 -4.21 2.29
N VAL A 96 -6.90 -5.07 3.30
CA VAL A 96 -7.21 -6.49 3.16
C VAL A 96 -8.60 -6.72 3.72
N THR A 97 -9.52 -7.21 2.88
CA THR A 97 -10.87 -7.58 3.29
C THR A 97 -10.93 -9.08 3.47
N ILE A 98 -11.22 -9.51 4.70
CA ILE A 98 -11.38 -10.91 5.07
C ILE A 98 -12.87 -11.20 5.23
N VAL A 99 -13.41 -12.13 4.45
CA VAL A 99 -14.78 -12.61 4.60
C VAL A 99 -14.75 -13.96 5.30
N CYS A 100 -15.30 -14.02 6.51
CA CYS A 100 -15.31 -15.21 7.35
C CYS A 100 -16.66 -15.93 7.23
N MET A 101 -16.61 -17.22 6.90
CA MET A 101 -17.79 -18.10 6.82
C MET A 101 -18.27 -18.62 8.18
N GLU A 102 -17.37 -18.63 9.17
CA GLU A 102 -17.67 -18.90 10.58
C GLU A 102 -17.34 -17.64 11.39
N GLN A 103 -17.98 -17.47 12.56
CA GLN A 103 -17.77 -16.29 13.38
C GLN A 103 -16.35 -16.31 14.00
N PRO A 104 -15.46 -15.38 13.64
CA PRO A 104 -14.13 -15.34 14.22
C PRO A 104 -14.20 -14.87 15.68
N ALA A 105 -13.18 -15.22 16.47
CA ALA A 105 -13.02 -14.74 17.83
C ALA A 105 -13.16 -13.22 17.91
N ARG A 106 -13.79 -12.71 18.98
CA ARG A 106 -13.90 -11.27 19.19
C ARG A 106 -12.52 -10.70 19.49
N MET A 107 -12.03 -9.84 18.60
CA MET A 107 -10.75 -9.16 18.73
C MET A 107 -10.98 -7.64 18.78
N PRO A 108 -10.23 -6.90 19.61
CA PRO A 108 -10.31 -5.45 19.64
C PRO A 108 -9.76 -4.85 18.32
N ILE A 109 -10.37 -3.74 17.90
CA ILE A 109 -9.86 -2.92 16.79
C ILE A 109 -8.45 -2.42 17.15
N GLY A 110 -7.56 -2.33 16.16
CA GLY A 110 -6.16 -1.92 16.33
C GLY A 110 -5.20 -3.06 16.67
N LEU A 111 -5.69 -4.27 16.86
CA LEU A 111 -4.87 -5.44 17.14
C LEU A 111 -4.24 -6.02 15.86
N PRO A 112 -2.96 -6.44 15.88
CA PRO A 112 -2.37 -7.15 14.76
C PRO A 112 -2.98 -8.54 14.58
N VAL A 113 -3.48 -8.80 13.38
CA VAL A 113 -4.21 -10.01 13.01
C VAL A 113 -3.48 -10.72 11.88
N ARG A 114 -3.43 -12.05 11.99
CA ARG A 114 -3.05 -12.96 10.92
C ARG A 114 -4.30 -13.74 10.49
N ALA A 115 -4.57 -13.77 9.19
CA ALA A 115 -5.68 -14.52 8.62
C ALA A 115 -5.18 -15.47 7.55
N THR A 116 -5.70 -16.69 7.53
CA THR A 116 -5.43 -17.67 6.47
C THR A 116 -6.73 -17.92 5.73
N GLY A 117 -6.71 -17.78 4.41
CA GLY A 117 -7.90 -17.92 3.58
C GLY A 117 -7.55 -18.03 2.11
N TYR A 118 -8.56 -18.21 1.27
CA TYR A 118 -8.39 -18.25 -0.17
C TYR A 118 -8.44 -16.84 -0.77
N PHE A 119 -7.45 -16.50 -1.59
CA PHE A 119 -7.46 -15.23 -2.31
C PHE A 119 -8.54 -15.26 -3.41
N LEU A 120 -9.43 -14.27 -3.40
CA LEU A 120 -10.47 -14.11 -4.41
C LEU A 120 -9.99 -13.20 -5.54
N LYS A 121 -9.70 -11.94 -5.21
CA LYS A 121 -9.33 -10.89 -6.17
C LYS A 121 -8.72 -9.65 -5.53
N SER A 122 -8.15 -8.79 -6.36
CA SER A 122 -7.87 -7.40 -6.01
C SER A 122 -9.08 -6.51 -6.33
N ARG A 123 -9.37 -5.54 -5.45
CA ARG A 123 -10.50 -4.62 -5.59
C ARG A 123 -10.06 -3.17 -5.44
N MET A 124 -10.74 -2.26 -6.12
CA MET A 124 -10.65 -0.83 -5.78
C MET A 124 -11.63 -0.51 -4.65
N PHE A 125 -11.26 0.44 -3.80
CA PHE A 125 -12.14 0.99 -2.78
C PHE A 125 -12.02 2.51 -2.77
N ARG A 126 -13.04 3.20 -2.26
CA ARG A 126 -12.98 4.63 -1.95
C ARG A 126 -13.00 4.82 -0.45
N THR A 127 -12.11 5.63 0.07
CA THR A 127 -12.15 6.06 1.47
C THR A 127 -13.28 7.06 1.68
N ALA A 128 -13.59 7.33 2.95
CA ALA A 128 -14.54 8.40 3.32
C ALA A 128 -14.11 9.77 2.76
N ASP A 129 -12.81 10.01 2.61
CA ASP A 129 -12.23 11.24 2.05
C ASP A 129 -12.26 11.28 0.51
N GLY A 130 -12.90 10.30 -0.13
CA GLY A 130 -12.99 10.20 -1.60
C GLY A 130 -11.72 9.71 -2.30
N GLN A 131 -10.66 9.40 -1.55
CA GLN A 131 -9.42 8.85 -2.12
C GLN A 131 -9.67 7.42 -2.61
N SER A 132 -9.18 7.13 -3.80
CA SER A 132 -9.23 5.77 -4.34
C SER A 132 -8.02 4.98 -3.86
N GLY A 133 -8.27 3.78 -3.35
CA GLY A 133 -7.26 2.83 -2.94
C GLY A 133 -7.48 1.47 -3.61
N ALA A 134 -6.52 0.57 -3.42
CA ALA A 134 -6.62 -0.80 -3.90
C ALA A 134 -6.38 -1.77 -2.74
N GLY A 135 -7.10 -2.88 -2.75
CA GLY A 135 -7.09 -3.87 -1.70
C GLY A 135 -7.26 -5.27 -2.25
N VAL A 136 -7.23 -6.24 -1.34
CA VAL A 136 -7.40 -7.66 -1.69
C VAL A 136 -8.55 -8.24 -0.89
N VAL A 137 -9.25 -9.21 -1.49
CA VAL A 137 -10.35 -9.92 -0.85
C VAL A 137 -9.93 -11.37 -0.63
N VAL A 138 -10.05 -11.83 0.61
CA VAL A 138 -9.71 -13.18 1.05
C VAL A 138 -10.93 -13.79 1.73
N VAL A 139 -11.28 -15.02 1.37
CA VAL A 139 -12.39 -15.77 1.98
C VAL A 139 -11.81 -16.85 2.90
N THR A 140 -12.28 -16.91 4.14
CA THR A 140 -11.79 -17.86 5.14
C THR A 140 -12.95 -18.55 5.86
N ASN A 141 -12.69 -19.71 6.44
CA ASN A 141 -13.61 -20.40 7.34
C ASN A 141 -13.56 -19.88 8.79
N GLY A 142 -12.97 -18.70 9.03
CA GLY A 142 -12.81 -18.13 10.37
C GLY A 142 -11.42 -18.37 10.98
N MET A 143 -10.46 -18.87 10.18
CA MET A 143 -9.05 -19.02 10.57
C MET A 143 -8.34 -17.68 10.67
N VAL A 144 -8.60 -17.01 11.79
CA VAL A 144 -8.07 -15.69 12.12
C VAL A 144 -7.51 -15.73 13.53
N SER A 145 -6.26 -15.33 13.70
CA SER A 145 -5.55 -15.34 14.98
C SER A 145 -4.88 -13.99 15.25
N VAL A 146 -4.62 -13.74 16.53
CA VAL A 146 -3.75 -12.62 16.92
C VAL A 146 -2.34 -12.94 16.42
N ALA A 147 -1.76 -12.03 15.63
CA ALA A 147 -0.40 -12.20 15.18
C ALA A 147 0.53 -12.10 16.40
N SER A 148 1.24 -13.19 16.70
CA SER A 148 2.20 -13.21 17.80
C SER A 148 3.38 -12.33 17.41
N THR A 149 3.69 -11.33 18.25
CA THR A 149 4.74 -10.32 18.00
C THR A 149 6.12 -10.93 17.75
N SER A 150 6.33 -12.20 18.13
CA SER A 150 7.57 -12.95 17.95
C SER A 150 7.99 -13.19 16.49
N ASP A 151 7.06 -13.21 15.53
CA ASP A 151 7.42 -13.44 14.12
C ASP A 151 7.89 -12.17 13.39
N ARG A 152 7.60 -10.98 13.93
CA ARG A 152 7.98 -9.69 13.31
C ARG A 152 9.48 -9.40 13.36
N THR A 153 10.27 -10.21 14.05
CA THR A 153 11.73 -10.03 14.12
C THR A 153 12.44 -10.57 12.86
N ALA A 154 11.79 -11.41 12.04
CA ALA A 154 12.44 -12.04 10.89
C ALA A 154 12.38 -11.22 9.59
N GLU A 155 11.38 -10.36 9.38
CA GLU A 155 11.21 -9.64 8.10
C GLU A 155 11.73 -8.20 8.09
N ARG A 156 12.17 -7.66 9.23
CA ARG A 156 12.83 -6.34 9.27
C ARG A 156 14.36 -6.40 9.06
N SER A 157 14.88 -7.56 8.68
CA SER A 157 16.31 -7.76 8.38
C SER A 157 16.64 -7.89 6.89
N SER A 158 15.74 -7.49 5.99
CA SER A 158 16.12 -7.26 4.59
C SER A 158 16.88 -5.93 4.46
N GLY A 159 18.21 -5.99 4.62
CA GLY A 159 19.06 -5.20 3.75
C GLY A 159 20.07 -4.23 4.36
N VAL A 160 20.26 -4.20 5.68
CA VAL A 160 21.54 -3.70 6.26
C VAL A 160 22.22 -4.92 6.87
N SER A 161 22.84 -5.73 6.02
CA SER A 161 23.67 -6.83 6.54
C SER A 161 24.77 -6.22 7.41
N MET A 162 25.25 -6.90 8.44
CA MET A 162 26.42 -6.41 9.19
C MET A 162 27.64 -6.10 8.29
N ALA A 163 27.67 -6.61 7.05
CA ALA A 163 28.64 -6.17 6.05
C ALA A 163 28.39 -4.72 5.59
N SER A 164 27.14 -4.29 5.35
CA SER A 164 26.85 -2.91 4.95
C SER A 164 27.15 -1.90 6.06
N GLU A 165 27.01 -2.27 7.33
CA GLU A 165 27.37 -1.36 8.43
C GLU A 165 28.88 -1.08 8.45
N ARG A 166 29.72 -2.12 8.24
CA ARG A 166 31.17 -1.97 8.06
C ARG A 166 31.52 -1.17 6.81
N TRP A 167 30.79 -1.36 5.71
CA TRP A 167 31.00 -0.58 4.47
C TRP A 167 30.61 0.89 4.63
N VAL A 168 29.55 1.21 5.38
CA VAL A 168 29.18 2.60 5.68
C VAL A 168 30.25 3.27 6.54
N VAL A 169 30.74 2.59 7.58
CA VAL A 169 31.85 3.12 8.40
C VAL A 169 33.11 3.34 7.55
N LEU A 170 33.45 2.39 6.66
CA LEU A 170 34.59 2.53 5.76
C LEU A 170 34.40 3.71 4.78
N ALA A 171 33.21 3.86 4.18
CA ALA A 171 32.90 4.95 3.27
C ALA A 171 32.99 6.31 3.95
N VAL A 172 32.46 6.44 5.17
CA VAL A 172 32.58 7.66 5.98
C VAL A 172 34.04 7.95 6.32
N ALA A 173 34.82 6.94 6.71
CA ALA A 173 36.25 7.10 7.01
C ALA A 173 37.05 7.58 5.79
N VAL A 174 36.83 6.99 4.61
CA VAL A 174 37.48 7.40 3.36
C VAL A 174 37.12 8.83 2.99
N LEU A 175 35.84 9.20 3.11
CA LEU A 175 35.38 10.57 2.84
C LEU A 175 36.06 11.59 3.77
N LEU A 176 36.23 11.24 5.05
CA LEU A 176 36.83 12.09 6.07
C LEU A 176 38.33 12.29 5.85
N VAL A 177 39.04 11.23 5.42
CA VAL A 177 40.46 11.30 5.02
C VAL A 177 40.63 12.14 3.76
N ALA A 178 39.79 11.93 2.74
CA ALA A 178 39.82 12.72 1.51
C ALA A 178 39.57 14.21 1.79
N TRP A 179 38.57 14.53 2.64
CA TRP A 179 38.27 15.88 3.06
C TRP A 179 39.43 16.53 3.82
N LEU A 180 40.06 15.83 4.77
CA LEU A 180 41.24 16.31 5.48
C LEU A 180 42.43 16.56 4.55
N GLY A 181 42.65 15.69 3.56
CA GLY A 181 43.68 15.86 2.53
C GLY A 181 43.44 17.10 1.67
N LEU A 182 42.21 17.30 1.23
CA LEU A 182 41.81 18.48 0.45
C LEU A 182 42.00 19.77 1.27
N ARG A 183 41.59 19.75 2.54
CA ARG A 183 41.71 20.89 3.45
C ARG A 183 43.16 21.27 3.74
N ARG A 184 44.08 20.30 3.76
CA ARG A 184 45.52 20.55 3.89
C ARG A 184 46.11 21.15 2.62
N ARG A 185 45.71 20.68 1.43
CA ARG A 185 46.21 21.22 0.15
C ARG A 185 45.77 22.67 -0.09
N VAL A 186 44.54 23.04 0.26
CA VAL A 186 44.08 24.44 0.14
C VAL A 186 44.87 25.41 1.03
N ARG A 187 45.38 24.95 2.19
CA ARG A 187 46.25 25.76 3.06
C ARG A 187 47.70 25.82 2.59
N GLN A 188 48.12 24.88 1.73
CA GLN A 188 49.48 24.77 1.25
C GLN A 188 49.69 25.39 -0.14
N SER A 189 48.67 26.02 -0.74
CA SER A 189 48.91 26.90 -1.88
C SER A 189 49.93 27.95 -1.46
N PRO A 190 51.19 27.87 -1.93
CA PRO A 190 52.16 28.89 -1.67
C PRO A 190 51.56 30.15 -2.28
N ARG A 191 51.51 31.23 -1.51
CA ARG A 191 51.33 32.57 -2.07
C ARG A 191 52.50 32.81 -3.00
N LEU A 192 52.41 32.35 -4.25
CA LEU A 192 53.08 32.96 -5.36
C LEU A 192 52.39 34.32 -5.49
N MET A 193 52.94 35.31 -4.78
CA MET A 193 52.61 36.71 -5.04
C MET A 193 53.00 36.99 -6.50
N PRO A 194 52.03 37.28 -7.40
CA PRO A 194 52.36 38.00 -8.61
C PRO A 194 52.59 39.44 -8.16
N ALA A 195 53.81 39.92 -8.37
CA ALA A 195 54.10 41.33 -8.28
C ALA A 195 53.14 42.10 -9.20
N ALA A 196 52.70 43.24 -8.67
CA ALA A 196 51.80 44.21 -9.27
C ALA A 196 51.90 44.36 -10.80
N ARG A 197 50.74 44.36 -11.46
CA ARG A 197 50.54 45.25 -12.60
C ARG A 197 49.07 45.64 -12.72
N ASP A 198 48.85 46.94 -12.68
CA ASP A 198 47.59 47.63 -12.89
C ASP A 198 46.90 47.22 -14.19
N ALA A 199 45.58 47.03 -14.14
CA ALA A 199 44.67 47.51 -15.17
C ALA A 199 43.21 47.35 -14.71
N ARG A 200 42.69 48.44 -14.16
CA ARG A 200 41.33 48.96 -14.34
C ARG A 200 40.57 48.30 -15.50
N THR A 201 39.51 47.53 -15.21
CA THR A 201 38.29 47.52 -16.02
C THR A 201 37.10 47.08 -15.17
N THR A 202 36.21 48.04 -15.00
CA THR A 202 34.79 47.91 -14.67
C THR A 202 34.11 46.86 -15.55
N SER A 203 33.46 45.87 -14.95
CA SER A 203 32.26 45.27 -15.54
C SER A 203 31.39 44.69 -14.44
N ASP A 204 30.22 45.31 -14.28
CA ASP A 204 29.06 44.81 -13.57
C ASP A 204 28.89 43.30 -13.75
N THR A 205 28.91 42.56 -12.65
CA THR A 205 28.31 41.22 -12.63
C THR A 205 27.18 41.27 -11.63
N VAL A 206 26.03 41.58 -12.20
CA VAL A 206 24.66 41.41 -11.70
C VAL A 206 24.62 40.26 -10.69
N GLY A 207 24.46 40.62 -9.42
CA GLY A 207 24.05 39.67 -8.39
C GLY A 207 22.71 39.08 -8.80
N ALA A 208 22.58 37.76 -8.69
CA ALA A 208 21.32 37.06 -8.83
C ALA A 208 20.30 37.72 -7.89
N ASN A 209 19.42 38.54 -8.46
CA ASN A 209 18.34 39.18 -7.75
C ASN A 209 17.29 38.12 -7.45
N ASP A 210 16.65 38.23 -6.28
CA ASP A 210 15.48 37.44 -5.84
C ASP A 210 14.28 37.43 -6.82
N ARG A 211 14.38 38.13 -7.96
CA ARG A 211 13.38 38.16 -9.03
C ARG A 211 13.34 36.87 -9.87
N ASP A 212 14.39 36.05 -9.85
CA ASP A 212 14.41 34.78 -10.60
C ASP A 212 13.52 33.69 -9.98
N PHE A 213 12.89 33.95 -8.83
CA PHE A 213 11.99 33.02 -8.14
C PHE A 213 10.52 33.48 -8.08
N GLU A 214 10.17 34.60 -8.73
CA GLU A 214 8.81 35.17 -8.70
C GLU A 214 7.78 34.26 -9.41
N TRP A 215 8.22 33.36 -10.29
CA TRP A 215 7.38 32.37 -10.97
C TRP A 215 6.98 31.17 -10.10
N MET A 216 7.58 30.95 -8.91
CA MET A 216 7.18 29.85 -8.03
C MET A 216 5.90 30.13 -7.22
N HIS A 217 5.39 31.36 -7.22
CA HIS A 217 4.24 31.75 -6.40
C HIS A 217 2.95 32.03 -7.18
N THR A 218 2.92 31.83 -8.51
CA THR A 218 1.75 32.18 -9.35
C THR A 218 0.83 31.02 -9.72
N SER A 219 1.02 29.79 -9.21
CA SER A 219 0.22 28.63 -9.62
C SER A 219 -0.99 28.27 -8.74
N SER A 220 -1.53 29.16 -7.90
CA SER A 220 -2.67 28.80 -7.02
C SER A 220 -3.96 29.63 -7.15
N THR A 221 -4.10 30.50 -8.14
CA THR A 221 -5.29 31.37 -8.20
C THR A 221 -5.85 31.54 -9.62
N ASP A 222 -6.16 30.45 -10.31
CA ASP A 222 -7.20 30.51 -11.34
C ASP A 222 -7.77 29.11 -11.67
N GLN A 223 -8.77 28.68 -10.90
CA GLN A 223 -9.75 27.69 -11.37
C GLN A 223 -11.05 27.84 -10.58
N GLY A 224 -11.63 29.03 -10.69
CA GLY A 224 -13.04 29.28 -10.43
C GLY A 224 -13.76 29.55 -11.76
N ALA A 225 -15.00 29.07 -11.82
CA ALA A 225 -16.04 29.46 -12.77
C ALA A 225 -16.05 28.79 -14.16
N GLY A 226 -16.96 27.83 -14.33
CA GLY A 226 -17.71 27.70 -15.58
C GLY A 226 -18.04 26.29 -16.05
N SER A 227 -19.16 25.75 -15.59
CA SER A 227 -20.19 25.24 -16.53
C SER A 227 -21.42 24.76 -15.75
N SER A 228 -22.33 25.70 -15.50
CA SER A 228 -23.76 25.41 -15.42
C SER A 228 -24.21 24.97 -16.82
N HIS A 229 -24.46 23.68 -17.02
CA HIS A 229 -25.13 23.22 -18.24
C HIS A 229 -26.24 22.21 -17.95
N ARG A 230 -27.45 22.73 -18.18
CA ARG A 230 -28.64 22.08 -18.74
C ARG A 230 -29.44 21.10 -17.88
N ALA A 231 -30.53 21.67 -17.37
CA ALA A 231 -31.83 21.03 -17.28
C ALA A 231 -32.35 20.60 -18.67
N SER A 232 -32.89 19.40 -18.76
CA SER A 232 -33.83 18.90 -19.77
C SER A 232 -34.50 17.70 -19.09
N ASP A 233 -35.65 17.82 -18.45
CA ASP A 233 -36.99 17.92 -19.05
C ASP A 233 -37.24 16.88 -20.16
N SER A 234 -37.89 15.77 -19.80
CA SER A 234 -38.75 14.94 -20.64
C SER A 234 -39.32 13.83 -19.74
N ALA A 235 -40.55 13.95 -19.30
CA ALA A 235 -41.79 13.71 -20.05
C ALA A 235 -42.41 12.37 -19.62
N SER A 236 -43.62 12.53 -19.10
CA SER A 236 -44.64 11.53 -18.85
C SER A 236 -44.78 10.47 -19.94
N ARG A 237 -45.08 9.23 -19.52
CA ARG A 237 -46.16 8.40 -20.09
C ARG A 237 -46.40 7.14 -19.27
N ARG A 238 -47.49 7.18 -18.49
CA ARG A 238 -48.44 6.06 -18.35
C ARG A 238 -49.20 5.93 -19.68
N PRO A 239 -49.71 4.75 -20.10
CA PRO A 239 -50.97 4.29 -19.52
C PRO A 239 -51.23 2.76 -19.50
N SER A 240 -52.25 2.45 -18.68
CA SER A 240 -53.20 1.32 -18.72
C SER A 240 -52.70 -0.08 -18.40
#